data_AF-A0A0Q7J9V9-F1
#
_entry.id   AF-A0A0Q7J9V9-F1
#
_cell.length_a   1.000
_cell.length_b   1.000
_cell.length_c   1.000
_cell.angle_alpha   90.00
_cell.angle_beta   90.00
_cell.angle_gamma   90.00
#
_symmetry.space_group_name_H-M   'P 1'
#
loop_
_entity.id
_entity.type
_entity.pdbx_description
1 polymer ?
#
loop_
_entity_poly.entity_id
_entity_poly.type
_entity_poly.pdbx_seq_one_letter_code
_entity_poly.pdbx_strand_id
1 'polypeptide(L)'
;MKQITWNPAWVNPFESAWSIFEKIKYANALTSRDFSNEYIIKIINRSYNGLHKYLSEFNKYNLENITQAIGLNPYEHTNLYMKQLIGMFPNQKDAAFLIRPDHTFCEECLGMGHHSLFHQFGLLHKCPYHLSNLKNICNSCGKKTPFNSLNKKSNGGFECSCSNHFVSIKFNTLSDWKSNLPIKDELLLKWLSMSANESAKFRNTFLYFPSLASDPNSIIFLLNYSLQDNPTLTQL
;
A
#
# COMPACT_ATOMS: atom_id res chain seq x y z
N MET A 1 26.52 11.39 2.39
CA MET A 1 25.35 10.95 1.60
C MET A 1 25.34 11.70 0.29
N LYS A 2 25.07 11.03 -0.83
CA LYS A 2 24.79 11.73 -2.09
C LYS A 2 23.53 12.59 -1.90
N GLN A 3 23.56 13.82 -2.39
CA GLN A 3 22.37 14.64 -2.48
C GLN A 3 21.41 13.97 -3.47
N ILE A 4 20.19 13.66 -3.02
CA ILE A 4 19.14 13.10 -3.87
C ILE A 4 18.13 14.20 -4.24
N THR A 5 17.57 14.09 -5.44
CA THR A 5 16.41 14.85 -5.87
C THR A 5 15.19 14.32 -5.13
N TRP A 6 14.69 15.10 -4.18
CA TRP A 6 13.54 14.74 -3.37
C TRP A 6 12.77 15.96 -2.86
N ASN A 7 11.46 15.83 -2.75
CA ASN A 7 10.61 16.76 -2.03
C ASN A 7 9.65 15.97 -1.11
N PRO A 8 9.67 16.19 0.21
CA PRO A 8 8.76 15.51 1.14
C PRO A 8 7.27 15.68 0.80
N ALA A 9 6.89 16.78 0.15
CA ALA A 9 5.52 17.04 -0.29
C ALA A 9 5.03 16.11 -1.41
N TRP A 10 5.91 15.27 -1.98
CA TRP A 10 5.53 14.24 -2.95
C TRP A 10 4.90 13.00 -2.31
N VAL A 11 4.95 12.85 -0.98
CA VAL A 11 4.34 11.72 -0.28
C VAL A 11 2.93 12.06 0.12
N ASN A 12 1.97 11.26 -0.35
CA ASN A 12 0.55 11.46 -0.09
C ASN A 12 0.07 10.61 1.09
N PRO A 13 -1.08 10.94 1.72
CA PRO A 13 -1.72 10.05 2.68
C PRO A 13 -1.95 8.64 2.11
N PHE A 14 -1.79 7.62 2.95
CA PHE A 14 -1.91 6.21 2.57
C PHE A 14 -1.01 5.78 1.41
N GLU A 15 0.05 6.53 1.08
CA GLU A 15 1.00 6.11 0.05
C GLU A 15 1.81 4.90 0.53
N SER A 16 1.98 3.90 -0.34
CA SER A 16 2.75 2.72 0.04
C SER A 16 4.24 3.05 0.01
N ALA A 17 5.03 2.42 0.89
CA ALA A 17 6.48 2.54 0.80
C ALA A 17 7.07 2.08 -0.53
N TRP A 18 6.40 1.15 -1.23
CA TRP A 18 6.79 0.80 -2.58
C TRP A 18 6.74 2.03 -3.50
N SER A 19 5.62 2.77 -3.52
CA SER A 19 5.47 4.01 -4.29
C SER A 19 6.56 5.02 -3.95
N ILE A 20 6.84 5.22 -2.66
CA ILE A 20 7.90 6.12 -2.17
C ILE A 20 9.26 5.71 -2.74
N PHE A 21 9.61 4.42 -2.69
CA PHE A 21 10.88 3.91 -3.23
C PHE A 21 10.96 4.02 -4.75
N GLU A 22 9.86 3.76 -5.47
CA GLU A 22 9.81 3.97 -6.92
C GLU A 22 9.98 5.44 -7.31
N LYS A 23 9.38 6.37 -6.56
CA LYS A 23 9.61 7.82 -6.76
C LYS A 23 11.07 8.21 -6.57
N ILE A 24 11.71 7.71 -5.51
CA ILE A 24 13.15 7.96 -5.27
C ILE A 24 13.96 7.43 -6.45
N LYS A 25 13.71 6.19 -6.89
CA LYS A 25 14.39 5.60 -8.05
C LYS A 25 14.18 6.42 -9.31
N TYR A 26 12.95 6.80 -9.60
CA TYR A 26 12.60 7.58 -10.80
C TYR A 26 13.26 8.96 -10.79
N ALA A 27 13.12 9.72 -9.70
CA ALA A 27 13.64 11.10 -9.61
C ALA A 27 15.18 11.18 -9.65
N ASN A 28 15.87 10.08 -9.38
CA ASN A 28 17.33 10.01 -9.28
C ASN A 28 17.95 9.07 -10.32
N ALA A 29 17.17 8.59 -11.29
CA ALA A 29 17.60 7.62 -12.31
C ALA A 29 18.33 6.39 -11.73
N LEU A 30 17.83 5.87 -10.60
CA LEU A 30 18.44 4.72 -9.91
C LEU A 30 17.79 3.42 -10.38
N THR A 31 18.62 2.41 -10.63
CA THR A 31 18.14 1.04 -10.75
C THR A 31 17.76 0.49 -9.37
N SER A 32 17.04 -0.63 -9.34
CA SER A 32 16.83 -1.38 -8.09
C SER A 32 18.14 -1.81 -7.43
N ARG A 33 19.21 -2.04 -8.22
CA ARG A 33 20.54 -2.39 -7.71
C ARG A 33 21.18 -1.20 -7.02
N ASP A 34 21.12 -0.02 -7.63
CA ASP A 34 21.71 1.20 -7.04
C ASP A 34 21.01 1.56 -5.74
N PHE A 35 19.68 1.54 -5.73
CA PHE A 35 18.88 1.75 -4.53
C PHE A 35 19.21 0.73 -3.43
N SER A 36 19.36 -0.54 -3.80
CA SER A 36 19.74 -1.60 -2.86
C SER A 36 21.12 -1.38 -2.27
N ASN A 37 22.11 -1.05 -3.10
CA ASN A 37 23.48 -0.83 -2.65
C ASN A 37 23.60 0.33 -1.66
N GLU A 38 22.80 1.37 -1.84
CA GLU A 38 22.82 2.56 -0.97
C GLU A 38 22.02 2.34 0.33
N TYR A 39 20.86 1.68 0.26
CA TYR A 39 19.88 1.71 1.33
C TYR A 39 19.56 0.35 1.97
N ILE A 40 20.10 -0.79 1.49
CA ILE A 40 19.86 -2.11 2.10
C ILE A 40 21.00 -2.50 3.04
N ILE A 41 20.65 -2.96 4.24
CA ILE A 41 21.58 -3.59 5.19
C ILE A 41 21.73 -5.06 4.80
N LYS A 42 22.97 -5.56 4.70
CA LYS A 42 23.28 -6.98 4.44
C LYS A 42 22.93 -7.87 5.64
N ILE A 43 21.65 -8.02 6.00
CA ILE A 43 21.19 -8.92 7.07
C ILE A 43 20.49 -10.16 6.49
N ILE A 44 20.75 -11.31 7.12
CA ILE A 44 20.29 -12.66 6.77
C ILE A 44 18.78 -12.81 7.03
N ASN A 45 18.09 -13.44 6.07
CA ASN A 45 16.65 -13.66 6.05
C ASN A 45 16.14 -14.46 7.27
N ARG A 46 15.09 -13.94 7.92
CA ARG A 46 14.12 -14.76 8.67
C ARG A 46 12.83 -14.84 7.85
N SER A 47 12.20 -16.01 7.81
CA SER A 47 10.92 -16.22 7.13
C SER A 47 9.78 -15.63 7.97
N TYR A 48 8.97 -14.75 7.38
CA TYR A 48 7.77 -14.16 8.00
C TYR A 48 6.56 -14.29 7.07
N ASN A 49 5.36 -14.37 7.65
CA ASN A 49 4.08 -14.41 6.94
C ASN A 49 3.33 -13.07 7.04
N GLY A 50 2.52 -12.73 6.03
CA GLY A 50 1.51 -11.66 6.11
C GLY A 50 2.02 -10.22 6.30
N LEU A 51 1.41 -9.46 7.23
CA LEU A 51 1.73 -8.08 7.60
C LEU A 51 3.14 -7.99 8.16
N HIS A 52 3.54 -8.99 8.95
CA HIS A 52 4.93 -9.11 9.35
C HIS A 52 5.82 -9.30 8.14
N LYS A 53 5.42 -10.00 7.08
CA LYS A 53 6.20 -10.03 5.83
C LYS A 53 6.31 -8.64 5.21
N TYR A 54 5.20 -7.94 5.02
CA TYR A 54 5.18 -6.58 4.45
C TYR A 54 6.04 -5.59 5.26
N LEU A 55 5.86 -5.55 6.57
CA LEU A 55 6.64 -4.68 7.45
C LEU A 55 8.07 -5.19 7.69
N SER A 56 8.33 -6.51 7.63
CA SER A 56 9.68 -7.07 7.76
C SER A 56 10.53 -6.82 6.53
N GLU A 57 9.94 -6.49 5.37
CA GLU A 57 10.70 -6.01 4.23
C GLU A 57 11.50 -4.75 4.62
N PHE A 58 11.00 -3.91 5.53
CA PHE A 58 11.74 -2.77 6.05
C PHE A 58 12.99 -3.14 6.86
N ASN A 59 13.04 -4.34 7.46
CA ASN A 59 14.24 -4.80 8.19
C ASN A 59 15.45 -4.98 7.28
N LYS A 60 15.23 -5.03 5.96
CA LYS A 60 16.30 -5.08 4.96
C LYS A 60 16.88 -3.69 4.70
N TYR A 61 16.21 -2.62 5.08
CA TYR A 61 16.62 -1.24 4.75
C TYR A 61 17.28 -0.55 5.94
N ASN A 62 18.26 0.31 5.65
CA ASN A 62 18.76 1.28 6.59
C ASN A 62 17.76 2.44 6.66
N LEU A 63 16.74 2.29 7.51
CA LEU A 63 15.69 3.28 7.69
C LEU A 63 16.22 4.63 8.16
N GLU A 64 17.32 4.66 8.92
CA GLU A 64 17.94 5.90 9.35
C GLU A 64 18.51 6.68 8.15
N ASN A 65 19.28 6.02 7.30
CA ASN A 65 19.82 6.65 6.08
C ASN A 65 18.70 7.13 5.15
N ILE A 66 17.64 6.33 4.95
CA ILE A 66 16.51 6.75 4.13
C ILE A 66 15.85 7.97 4.76
N THR A 67 15.55 7.93 6.06
CA THR A 67 14.89 9.02 6.77
C THR A 67 15.70 10.31 6.71
N GLN A 68 17.02 10.24 6.89
CA GLN A 68 17.91 11.39 6.74
C GLN A 68 17.90 11.94 5.31
N ALA A 69 17.82 11.07 4.29
CA ALA A 69 17.82 11.48 2.90
C ALA A 69 16.49 12.11 2.45
N ILE A 70 15.34 11.61 2.93
CA ILE A 70 14.02 12.01 2.43
C ILE A 70 13.17 12.82 3.43
N GLY A 71 13.63 12.96 4.67
CA GLY A 71 12.92 13.67 5.75
C GLY A 71 11.67 12.95 6.26
N LEU A 72 11.49 11.66 5.92
CA LEU A 72 10.35 10.84 6.28
C LEU A 72 10.82 9.41 6.57
N ASN A 73 10.32 8.80 7.65
CA ASN A 73 10.51 7.38 7.91
C ASN A 73 9.41 6.55 7.19
N PRO A 74 9.74 5.79 6.14
CA PRO A 74 8.73 5.04 5.36
C PRO A 74 8.05 3.93 6.16
N TYR A 75 8.74 3.35 7.15
CA TYR A 75 8.16 2.36 8.05
C TYR A 75 7.08 2.98 8.93
N GLU A 76 7.38 4.12 9.57
CA GLU A 76 6.42 4.81 10.43
C GLU A 76 5.20 5.29 9.65
N HIS A 77 5.42 5.89 8.47
CA HIS A 77 4.34 6.27 7.55
C HIS A 77 3.45 5.08 7.20
N THR A 78 4.06 3.97 6.77
CA THR A 78 3.32 2.75 6.40
C THR A 78 2.57 2.18 7.60
N ASN A 79 3.23 2.05 8.76
CA ASN A 79 2.65 1.48 9.97
C ASN A 79 1.47 2.32 10.48
N LEU A 80 1.55 3.65 10.40
CA LEU A 80 0.46 4.56 10.76
C LEU A 80 -0.82 4.23 9.97
N TYR A 81 -0.74 4.20 8.64
CA TYR A 81 -1.91 3.96 7.80
C TYR A 81 -2.36 2.49 7.82
N MET A 82 -1.44 1.54 7.98
CA MET A 82 -1.77 0.14 8.21
C MET A 82 -2.59 -0.06 9.49
N LYS A 83 -2.24 0.64 10.58
CA LYS A 83 -3.05 0.62 11.81
C LYS A 83 -4.44 1.19 11.60
N GLN A 84 -4.61 2.20 10.75
CA GLN A 84 -5.94 2.70 10.41
C GLN A 84 -6.76 1.66 9.61
N LEU A 85 -6.10 0.90 8.73
CA LEU A 85 -6.77 -0.10 7.91
C LEU A 85 -7.17 -1.37 8.66
N ILE A 86 -6.29 -1.90 9.49
CA ILE A 86 -6.47 -3.23 10.11
C ILE A 86 -6.19 -3.27 11.62
N GLY A 87 -5.84 -2.13 12.23
CA GLY A 87 -5.48 -2.04 13.65
C GLY A 87 -6.61 -2.36 14.63
N MET A 88 -7.85 -2.35 14.16
CA MET A 88 -9.03 -2.74 14.94
C MET A 88 -9.09 -4.23 15.26
N PHE A 89 -8.42 -5.08 14.47
CA PHE A 89 -8.45 -6.53 14.67
C PHE A 89 -7.50 -6.98 15.79
N PRO A 90 -7.89 -7.95 16.63
CA PRO A 90 -7.12 -8.36 17.79
C PRO A 90 -5.84 -9.10 17.37
N ASN A 91 -5.91 -9.94 16.34
CA ASN A 91 -4.75 -10.65 15.80
C ASN A 91 -4.27 -10.02 14.48
N GLN A 92 -3.28 -9.15 14.59
CA GLN A 92 -2.65 -8.48 13.44
C GLN A 92 -1.94 -9.45 12.48
N LYS A 93 -1.57 -10.65 12.94
CA LYS A 93 -1.00 -11.69 12.07
C LYS A 93 -2.05 -12.30 11.15
N ASP A 94 -3.29 -12.39 11.61
CA ASP A 94 -4.40 -12.94 10.81
C ASP A 94 -5.02 -11.85 9.93
N ALA A 95 -5.17 -10.64 10.46
CA ALA A 95 -5.64 -9.49 9.67
C ALA A 95 -4.71 -9.17 8.48
N ALA A 96 -3.47 -9.64 8.52
CA ALA A 96 -2.56 -9.63 7.39
C ALA A 96 -3.09 -10.30 6.11
N PHE A 97 -4.00 -11.28 6.22
CA PHE A 97 -4.63 -11.90 5.05
C PHE A 97 -5.48 -10.90 4.26
N LEU A 98 -5.86 -9.78 4.88
CA LEU A 98 -6.46 -8.64 4.20
C LEU A 98 -5.44 -7.81 3.43
N ILE A 99 -4.17 -8.20 3.33
CA ILE A 99 -3.17 -7.53 2.50
C ILE A 99 -2.82 -8.44 1.34
N ARG A 100 -3.07 -7.95 0.12
CA ARG A 100 -2.89 -8.70 -1.11
C ARG A 100 -1.41 -9.12 -1.26
N PRO A 101 -1.14 -10.39 -1.60
CA PRO A 101 0.23 -10.88 -1.76
C PRO A 101 0.87 -10.39 -3.07
N ASP A 102 0.05 -10.13 -4.08
CA ASP A 102 0.45 -9.60 -5.38
C ASP A 102 0.37 -8.08 -5.39
N HIS A 103 1.27 -7.46 -6.15
CA HIS A 103 1.22 -6.03 -6.43
C HIS A 103 -0.05 -5.71 -7.22
N THR A 104 -0.95 -5.01 -6.57
CA THR A 104 -2.25 -4.62 -7.11
C THR A 104 -2.30 -3.10 -7.16
N PHE A 105 -2.76 -2.54 -8.27
CA PHE A 105 -2.68 -1.10 -8.53
C PHE A 105 -3.88 -0.60 -9.34
N CYS A 106 -4.11 0.70 -9.26
CA CYS A 106 -4.96 1.44 -10.20
C CYS A 106 -4.08 2.02 -11.31
N GLU A 107 -4.48 1.87 -12.57
CA GLU A 107 -3.69 2.39 -13.70
C GLU A 107 -3.60 3.92 -13.71
N GLU A 108 -4.68 4.60 -13.31
CA GLU A 108 -4.72 6.05 -13.23
C GLU A 108 -3.78 6.57 -12.14
N CYS A 109 -3.84 5.99 -10.93
CA CYS A 109 -2.90 6.31 -9.85
C CYS A 109 -1.45 6.05 -10.27
N LEU A 110 -1.19 4.85 -10.80
CA LEU A 110 0.18 4.43 -11.10
C LEU A 110 0.78 5.20 -12.27
N GLY A 111 -0.03 5.58 -13.27
CA GLY A 111 0.39 6.46 -14.36
C GLY A 111 0.78 7.85 -13.86
N MET A 112 0.21 8.31 -12.75
CA MET A 112 0.60 9.54 -12.05
C MET A 112 1.73 9.33 -11.03
N GLY A 113 2.40 8.17 -11.06
CA GLY A 113 3.52 7.85 -10.16
C GLY A 113 3.07 7.63 -8.72
N HIS A 114 1.82 7.22 -8.47
CA HIS A 114 1.30 6.99 -7.13
C HIS A 114 0.75 5.56 -6.95
N HIS A 115 1.07 4.96 -5.81
CA HIS A 115 0.43 3.73 -5.37
C HIS A 115 0.10 3.81 -3.87
N SER A 116 -1.17 3.58 -3.54
CA SER A 116 -1.68 3.61 -2.17
C SER A 116 -1.73 2.21 -1.52
N LEU A 117 -1.66 2.16 -0.20
CA LEU A 117 -1.96 0.99 0.62
C LEU A 117 -3.37 0.45 0.37
N PHE A 118 -4.33 1.30 -0.02
CA PHE A 118 -5.67 0.86 -0.38
C PHE A 118 -5.68 -0.13 -1.54
N HIS A 119 -4.76 0.00 -2.50
CA HIS A 119 -4.69 -0.94 -3.62
C HIS A 119 -4.30 -2.36 -3.16
N GLN A 120 -3.59 -2.45 -2.04
CA GLN A 120 -3.21 -3.73 -1.42
C GLN A 120 -4.22 -4.21 -0.39
N PHE A 121 -5.24 -3.43 -0.06
CA PHE A 121 -6.24 -3.83 0.92
C PHE A 121 -7.25 -4.79 0.28
N GLY A 122 -7.29 -6.02 0.79
CA GLY A 122 -8.04 -7.15 0.28
C GLY A 122 -9.55 -6.94 0.26
N LEU A 123 -10.06 -6.05 1.12
CA LEU A 123 -11.47 -5.67 1.17
C LEU A 123 -11.88 -4.70 0.05
N LEU A 124 -10.92 -4.11 -0.68
CA LEU A 124 -11.17 -3.19 -1.78
C LEU A 124 -10.82 -3.85 -3.11
N HIS A 125 -11.79 -3.86 -4.03
CA HIS A 125 -11.62 -4.40 -5.40
C HIS A 125 -11.60 -3.30 -6.47
N LYS A 126 -12.02 -2.09 -6.08
CA LYS A 126 -11.93 -0.87 -6.87
C LYS A 126 -10.96 0.11 -6.23
N CYS A 127 -10.38 0.96 -7.06
CA CYS A 127 -9.58 2.07 -6.60
C CYS A 127 -10.46 3.07 -5.86
N PRO A 128 -10.13 3.47 -4.62
CA PRO A 128 -10.99 4.40 -3.88
C PRO A 128 -10.94 5.84 -4.42
N TYR A 129 -9.95 6.18 -5.25
CA TYR A 129 -9.79 7.51 -5.84
C TYR A 129 -10.46 7.65 -7.21
N HIS A 130 -10.47 6.57 -7.99
CA HIS A 130 -10.93 6.55 -9.39
C HIS A 130 -12.15 5.65 -9.62
N LEU A 131 -12.53 4.82 -8.64
CA LEU A 131 -13.62 3.83 -8.69
C LEU A 131 -13.47 2.79 -9.83
N SER A 132 -12.30 2.75 -10.48
CA SER A 132 -11.92 1.77 -11.48
C SER A 132 -11.56 0.43 -10.83
N ASN A 133 -11.70 -0.68 -11.55
CA ASN A 133 -11.20 -1.97 -11.06
C ASN A 133 -9.68 -1.93 -10.86
N LEU A 134 -9.20 -2.59 -9.81
CA LEU A 134 -7.77 -2.78 -9.57
C LEU A 134 -7.20 -3.86 -10.49
N LYS A 135 -5.95 -3.69 -10.92
CA LYS A 135 -5.20 -4.64 -11.75
C LYS A 135 -3.99 -5.18 -10.99
N ASN A 136 -3.52 -6.36 -11.36
CA ASN A 136 -2.35 -7.00 -10.74
C ASN A 136 -1.37 -7.62 -11.76
N ILE A 137 -1.49 -7.26 -13.03
CA ILE A 137 -0.63 -7.73 -14.13
C ILE A 137 0.01 -6.54 -14.83
N CYS A 138 1.25 -6.70 -15.28
CA CYS A 138 1.93 -5.70 -16.11
C CYS A 138 1.28 -5.62 -17.50
N ASN A 139 1.00 -4.41 -17.99
CA ASN A 139 0.39 -4.21 -19.31
C ASN A 139 1.29 -4.64 -20.48
N SER A 140 2.60 -4.75 -20.26
CA SER A 140 3.57 -5.12 -21.30
C SER A 140 3.81 -6.63 -21.39
N CYS A 141 3.96 -7.31 -20.25
CA CYS A 141 4.32 -8.74 -20.23
C CYS A 141 3.25 -9.68 -19.64
N GLY A 142 2.14 -9.15 -19.12
CA GLY A 142 1.04 -9.92 -18.53
C GLY A 142 1.38 -10.62 -17.21
N LYS A 143 2.60 -10.49 -16.69
CA LYS A 143 3.02 -11.18 -15.46
C LYS A 143 2.50 -10.46 -14.21
N LYS A 144 2.07 -11.25 -13.24
CA LYS A 144 1.86 -10.79 -11.86
C LYS A 144 3.21 -10.61 -11.17
N THR A 145 3.30 -9.61 -10.29
CA THR A 145 4.50 -9.39 -9.49
C THR A 145 4.15 -9.54 -8.01
N PRO A 146 4.80 -10.43 -7.25
CA PRO A 146 4.62 -10.50 -5.81
C PRO A 146 4.99 -9.15 -5.18
N PHE A 147 4.14 -8.62 -4.31
CA PHE A 147 4.33 -7.28 -3.72
C PHE A 147 5.63 -7.17 -2.91
N ASN A 148 6.02 -8.27 -2.24
CA ASN A 148 7.28 -8.36 -1.49
C ASN A 148 8.54 -8.51 -2.38
N SER A 149 8.39 -8.60 -3.70
CA SER A 149 9.49 -8.85 -4.63
C SER A 149 9.74 -7.68 -5.57
N LEU A 150 9.05 -6.55 -5.38
CA LEU A 150 9.06 -5.43 -6.31
C LEU A 150 10.40 -4.69 -6.41
N ASN A 151 11.27 -4.82 -5.41
CA ASN A 151 12.61 -4.24 -5.45
C ASN A 151 13.67 -5.17 -6.10
N LYS A 152 13.26 -6.29 -6.70
CA LYS A 152 14.17 -7.22 -7.38
C LYS A 152 14.08 -7.04 -8.89
N LYS A 153 15.15 -6.50 -9.48
CA LYS A 153 15.44 -6.48 -10.93
C LYS A 153 14.63 -5.48 -11.78
N SER A 154 14.34 -4.27 -11.28
CA SER A 154 13.92 -3.15 -12.15
C SER A 154 15.11 -2.27 -12.54
N ASN A 155 15.11 -1.72 -13.75
CA ASN A 155 16.15 -0.81 -14.24
C ASN A 155 15.80 0.66 -13.92
N GLY A 156 14.54 0.95 -13.60
CA GLY A 156 14.09 2.27 -13.16
C GLY A 156 12.95 2.20 -12.15
N GLY A 157 12.39 3.39 -11.85
CA GLY A 157 11.20 3.54 -11.02
C GLY A 157 9.93 3.17 -11.79
N PHE A 158 8.98 2.53 -11.12
CA PHE A 158 7.68 2.10 -11.67
C PHE A 158 7.78 1.08 -12.83
N GLU A 159 8.91 0.37 -12.92
CA GLU A 159 9.15 -0.65 -13.93
C GLU A 159 8.88 -2.07 -13.43
N CYS A 160 8.35 -2.89 -14.32
CA CYS A 160 8.28 -4.32 -14.16
C CYS A 160 9.65 -4.98 -14.44
N SER A 161 9.83 -6.23 -14.00
CA SER A 161 11.01 -7.04 -14.32
C SER A 161 11.21 -7.31 -15.82
N CYS A 162 10.20 -7.05 -16.66
CA CYS A 162 10.34 -7.03 -18.12
C CYS A 162 10.95 -5.72 -18.67
N SER A 163 11.44 -4.83 -17.79
CA SER A 163 12.04 -3.52 -18.12
C SER A 163 11.09 -2.53 -18.80
N ASN A 164 9.79 -2.81 -18.81
CA ASN A 164 8.77 -1.85 -19.21
C ASN A 164 8.05 -1.33 -17.97
N HIS A 165 7.52 -0.11 -18.05
CA HIS A 165 6.63 0.42 -17.01
C HIS A 165 5.40 -0.48 -16.85
N PHE A 166 4.90 -0.62 -15.61
CA PHE A 166 3.66 -1.37 -15.35
C PHE A 166 2.48 -0.79 -16.15
N VAL A 167 2.45 0.54 -16.27
CA VAL A 167 1.48 1.34 -17.02
C VAL A 167 2.19 2.52 -17.69
N SER A 168 1.57 3.13 -18.70
CA SER A 168 2.10 4.35 -19.30
C SER A 168 2.14 5.50 -18.29
N ILE A 169 3.28 6.19 -18.22
CA ILE A 169 3.47 7.38 -17.39
C ILE A 169 2.66 8.54 -17.97
N LYS A 170 1.98 9.28 -17.08
CA LYS A 170 1.07 10.39 -17.42
C LYS A 170 1.42 11.70 -16.71
N PHE A 171 2.29 11.68 -15.71
CA PHE A 171 2.81 12.92 -15.13
C PHE A 171 3.84 13.57 -16.07
N ASN A 172 3.82 14.89 -16.14
CA ASN A 172 4.73 15.69 -16.96
C ASN A 172 5.96 16.12 -16.15
N THR A 173 5.78 16.38 -14.86
CA THR A 173 6.84 16.84 -13.95
C THR A 173 6.80 16.09 -12.62
N LEU A 174 7.91 16.09 -11.89
CA LEU A 174 7.95 15.50 -10.54
C LEU A 174 7.02 16.24 -9.56
N SER A 175 6.70 17.51 -9.82
CA SER A 175 5.75 18.28 -9.01
C SER A 175 4.33 17.73 -9.07
N ASP A 176 3.97 17.00 -10.13
CA ASP A 176 2.64 16.38 -10.28
C ASP A 176 2.40 15.26 -9.25
N TRP A 177 3.46 14.74 -8.61
CA TRP A 177 3.35 13.76 -7.53
C TRP A 177 2.76 14.33 -6.24
N LYS A 178 2.75 15.66 -6.10
CA LYS A 178 1.97 16.36 -5.07
C LYS A 178 0.52 16.38 -5.52
N SER A 179 -0.18 15.26 -5.33
CA SER A 179 -1.55 15.08 -5.80
C SER A 179 -2.52 15.06 -4.62
N ASN A 180 -3.53 15.92 -4.66
CA ASN A 180 -4.65 15.81 -3.75
C ASN A 180 -5.64 14.81 -4.35
N LEU A 181 -5.48 13.52 -4.02
CA LEU A 181 -6.39 12.45 -4.46
C LEU A 181 -7.48 12.23 -3.41
N PRO A 182 -8.67 12.85 -3.54
CA PRO A 182 -9.76 12.63 -2.61
C PRO A 182 -10.26 11.19 -2.69
N ILE A 183 -10.56 10.60 -1.53
CA ILE A 183 -11.25 9.32 -1.44
C ILE A 183 -12.70 9.54 -1.88
N LYS A 184 -13.14 8.81 -2.91
CA LYS A 184 -14.51 8.81 -3.46
C LYS A 184 -15.33 7.60 -3.02
N ASP A 185 -14.69 6.57 -2.50
CA ASP A 185 -15.35 5.35 -2.04
C ASP A 185 -15.99 5.55 -0.66
N GLU A 186 -17.32 5.56 -0.62
CA GLU A 186 -18.10 5.82 0.59
C GLU A 186 -17.95 4.73 1.65
N LEU A 187 -17.78 3.46 1.22
CA LEU A 187 -17.59 2.34 2.15
C LEU A 187 -16.24 2.46 2.83
N LEU A 188 -15.19 2.85 2.09
CA LEU A 188 -13.89 3.13 2.66
C LEU A 188 -13.93 4.36 3.59
N LEU A 189 -14.63 5.43 3.23
CA LEU A 189 -14.79 6.58 4.12
C LEU A 189 -15.43 6.18 5.45
N LYS A 190 -16.50 5.38 5.39
CA LYS A 190 -17.17 4.84 6.58
C LYS A 190 -16.25 3.93 7.38
N TRP A 191 -15.45 3.10 6.71
CA TRP A 191 -14.45 2.24 7.34
C TRP A 191 -13.41 3.04 8.13
N LEU A 192 -12.87 4.09 7.52
CA LEU A 192 -11.86 4.96 8.13
C LEU A 192 -12.44 5.84 9.25
N SER A 193 -13.74 6.13 9.22
CA SER A 193 -14.43 6.93 10.23
C SER A 193 -15.02 6.10 11.38
N MET A 194 -14.82 4.78 11.41
CA MET A 194 -15.33 3.95 12.49
C MET A 194 -14.82 4.42 13.85
N SER A 195 -15.74 4.60 14.79
CA SER A 195 -15.43 4.91 16.18
C SER A 195 -14.75 3.74 16.89
N ALA A 196 -14.16 4.04 18.05
CA ALA A 196 -13.60 3.02 18.93
C ALA A 196 -14.65 1.98 19.36
N ASN A 197 -15.92 2.40 19.53
CA ASN A 197 -17.01 1.52 19.94
C ASN A 197 -17.44 0.58 18.81
N GLU A 198 -17.60 1.09 17.58
CA GLU A 198 -17.95 0.28 16.41
C GLU A 198 -16.87 -0.77 16.11
N SER A 199 -15.61 -0.37 16.20
CA SER A 199 -14.46 -1.24 15.95
C SER A 199 -14.15 -2.22 17.10
N ALA A 200 -14.61 -1.93 18.34
CA ALA A 200 -14.38 -2.80 19.50
C ALA A 200 -15.01 -4.20 19.31
N LYS A 201 -16.11 -4.31 18.57
CA LYS A 201 -16.77 -5.58 18.29
C LYS A 201 -15.82 -6.59 17.67
N PHE A 202 -15.00 -6.16 16.70
CA PHE A 202 -14.05 -7.04 16.01
C PHE A 202 -13.02 -7.69 16.94
N ARG A 203 -12.78 -7.13 18.14
CA ARG A 203 -11.82 -7.69 19.11
C ARG A 203 -12.27 -9.01 19.71
N ASN A 204 -13.58 -9.25 19.76
CA ASN A 204 -14.18 -10.44 20.37
C ASN A 204 -14.87 -11.36 19.35
N THR A 205 -14.72 -11.07 18.06
CA THR A 205 -15.35 -11.81 16.96
C THR A 205 -14.33 -12.68 16.25
N PHE A 206 -14.64 -13.95 16.07
CA PHE A 206 -13.87 -14.80 15.17
C PHE A 206 -14.18 -14.42 13.72
N LEU A 207 -13.16 -13.98 12.98
CA LEU A 207 -13.26 -13.63 11.57
C LEU A 207 -12.29 -14.49 10.75
N TYR A 208 -12.82 -15.21 9.77
CA TYR A 208 -11.99 -15.98 8.84
C TYR A 208 -11.53 -15.09 7.68
N PHE A 209 -10.41 -14.38 7.90
CA PHE A 209 -9.88 -13.39 6.96
C PHE A 209 -9.62 -13.88 5.52
N PRO A 210 -9.18 -15.14 5.26
CA PRO A 210 -9.03 -15.61 3.88
C PRO A 210 -10.32 -15.54 3.07
N SER A 211 -11.47 -15.86 3.68
CA SER A 211 -12.77 -15.72 3.01
C SER A 211 -13.11 -14.25 2.77
N LEU A 212 -12.92 -13.40 3.79
CA LEU A 212 -13.18 -11.96 3.70
C LEU A 212 -12.34 -11.27 2.61
N ALA A 213 -11.09 -11.68 2.40
CA ALA A 213 -10.23 -11.11 1.37
C ALA A 213 -10.65 -11.50 -0.06
N SER A 214 -11.49 -12.52 -0.21
CA SER A 214 -11.92 -13.08 -1.49
C SER A 214 -13.32 -12.63 -1.92
N ASP A 215 -14.16 -12.21 -0.97
CA ASP A 215 -15.53 -11.77 -1.23
C ASP A 215 -15.62 -10.24 -1.38
N PRO A 216 -16.10 -9.72 -2.54
CA PRO A 216 -16.23 -8.30 -2.80
C PRO A 216 -17.19 -7.55 -1.88
N ASN A 217 -18.08 -8.25 -1.17
CA ASN A 217 -19.04 -7.65 -0.23
C ASN A 217 -18.54 -7.64 1.22
N SER A 218 -17.32 -8.11 1.47
CA SER A 218 -16.80 -8.27 2.85
C SER A 218 -16.72 -6.97 3.62
N ILE A 219 -16.41 -5.85 2.98
CA ILE A 219 -16.40 -4.55 3.67
C ILE A 219 -17.81 -4.16 4.12
N ILE A 220 -18.83 -4.41 3.30
CA ILE A 220 -20.24 -4.14 3.63
C ILE A 220 -20.66 -5.03 4.80
N PHE A 221 -20.35 -6.32 4.74
CA PHE A 221 -20.61 -7.26 5.83
C PHE A 221 -20.02 -6.78 7.16
N LEU A 222 -18.74 -6.40 7.16
CA LEU A 222 -18.05 -5.94 8.37
C LEU A 222 -18.60 -4.61 8.89
N LEU A 223 -18.92 -3.67 8.01
CA LEU A 223 -19.54 -2.40 8.37
C LEU A 223 -20.93 -2.62 8.99
N ASN A 224 -21.76 -3.47 8.40
CA ASN A 224 -23.07 -3.80 8.95
C ASN A 224 -22.96 -4.50 10.30
N TYR A 225 -22.02 -5.44 10.45
CA TYR A 225 -21.74 -6.11 11.71
C TYR A 225 -21.33 -5.13 12.82
N SER A 226 -20.52 -4.13 12.50
CA SER A 226 -20.11 -3.09 13.45
C SER A 226 -21.31 -2.30 14.00
N LEU A 227 -22.36 -2.13 13.19
CA LEU A 227 -23.54 -1.31 13.50
C LEU A 227 -24.69 -2.06 14.19
N GLN A 228 -24.64 -3.39 14.31
CA GLN A 228 -25.78 -4.21 14.79
C GLN A 228 -26.31 -3.89 16.21
N ASP A 229 -25.65 -3.04 17.00
CA ASP A 229 -26.10 -2.59 18.33
C ASP A 229 -26.41 -1.08 18.40
N ASN A 230 -26.39 -0.38 17.26
CA ASN A 230 -26.84 1.01 17.14
C ASN A 230 -28.22 1.02 16.48
N PRO A 231 -29.33 1.23 17.22
CA PRO A 231 -30.70 1.11 16.70
C PRO A 231 -31.09 2.14 15.62
N THR A 232 -30.19 3.03 15.23
CA THR A 232 -30.51 4.24 14.45
C THR A 232 -30.15 4.19 12.97
N LEU A 233 -29.63 3.08 12.42
CA LEU A 233 -29.14 3.05 11.02
C LEU A 233 -29.59 1.85 10.16
N THR A 234 -30.69 1.18 10.50
CA THR A 234 -31.28 0.09 9.69
C THR A 234 -32.12 0.58 8.49
N GLN A 235 -31.71 1.65 7.81
CA GLN A 235 -32.28 2.05 6.51
C GLN A 235 -31.20 2.64 5.59
N LEU A 236 -30.46 1.77 4.90
CA LEU A 236 -29.77 2.05 3.64
C LEU A 236 -29.93 0.83 2.72
#